data_AF-A0A964M913-F1
#
_entry.id   AF-A0A964M913-F1
#
_cell.length_a   1.000
_cell.length_b   1.000
_cell.length_c   1.000
_cell.angle_alpha   90.00
_cell.angle_beta   90.00
_cell.angle_gamma   90.00
#
_symmetry.space_group_name_H-M   'P 1'
#
loop_
_entity.id
_entity.type
_entity.pdbx_description
1 polymer ?
#
loop_
_entity_poly.entity_id
_entity_poly.type
_entity_poly.pdbx_seq_one_letter_code
_entity_poly.pdbx_strand_id
1 'polypeptide(L)' 'MKILLVRNDRLGNLICTTPVIEALRRHYPTAQIDIVVN' A
#
# COMPACT_ATOMS: atom_id res chain seq x y z
N MET A 1 9.57 4.58 -10.66
CA MET A 1 9.32 3.33 -9.91
C MET A 1 7.82 3.15 -9.77
N LYS A 2 7.27 1.99 -10.14
CA LYS A 2 5.84 1.70 -9.97
C LYS A 2 5.70 0.49 -9.06
N ILE A 3 4.84 0.58 -8.05
CA ILE A 3 4.64 -0.43 -7.01
C ILE A 3 3.14 -0.78 -6.99
N LEU A 4 2.80 -2.03 -7.26
CA LEU A 4 1.43 -2.53 -7.18
C LEU A 4 1.30 -3.45 -5.98
N LEU A 5 0.42 -3.12 -5.04
CA LEU A 5 0.07 -3.97 -3.91
C LEU A 5 -1.19 -4.75 -4.26
N VAL A 6 -1.07 -6.08 -4.35
CA VAL A 6 -2.22 -6.97 -4.57
C VAL A 6 -2.54 -7.68 -3.26
N ARG A 7 -3.78 -7.49 -2.79
CA ARG A 7 -4.24 -7.95 -1.48
C ARG A 7 -5.62 -8.60 -1.67
N ASN A 8 -5.80 -9.81 -1.15
CA ASN A 8 -7.03 -10.60 -1.29
C ASN A 8 -7.73 -10.77 0.08
N ASP A 9 -7.56 -9.79 0.97
CA ASP A 9 -8.09 -9.76 2.33
C ASP A 9 -9.12 -8.63 2.54
N ARG A 10 -9.95 -8.79 3.59
CA ARG A 10 -10.99 -7.82 3.94
C ARG A 10 -10.35 -6.46 4.28
N LEU A 11 -10.81 -5.40 3.61
CA LEU A 11 -10.35 -4.00 3.76
C LEU A 11 -10.27 -3.51 5.22
N GLY A 12 -11.01 -4.13 6.15
CA GLY A 12 -10.97 -3.84 7.59
C GLY A 12 -9.61 -4.06 8.27
N ASN A 13 -8.76 -4.97 7.78
CA ASN A 13 -7.38 -5.11 8.28
C ASN A 13 -6.41 -4.07 7.66
N LEU A 14 -6.86 -3.33 6.65
CA LEU A 14 -6.05 -2.39 5.88
C LEU A 14 -5.79 -1.08 6.65
N ILE A 15 -6.74 -0.64 7.49
CA ILE A 15 -6.62 0.60 8.27
C ILE A 15 -5.61 0.44 9.43
N CYS A 16 -5.49 -0.77 10.00
CA CYS A 16 -4.38 -1.09 10.90
C CYS A 16 -3.01 -1.18 10.20
N THR A 17 -2.95 -1.17 8.86
CA THR A 17 -1.72 -1.15 8.04
C THR A 17 -1.38 0.20 7.39
N THR A 18 -2.01 1.30 7.84
CA THR A 18 -1.52 2.68 7.62
C THR A 18 0.02 2.83 7.72
N PRO A 19 0.77 2.12 8.60
CA PRO A 19 2.24 2.17 8.60
C PRO A 19 2.94 1.67 7.33
N VAL A 20 2.36 0.73 6.57
CA VAL A 20 3.04 0.15 5.39
C VAL A 20 3.10 1.15 4.24
N ILE A 21 2.00 1.85 3.97
CA ILE A 21 1.96 2.87 2.92
C ILE A 21 2.84 4.05 3.31
N GLU A 22 2.82 4.46 4.58
CA GLU A 22 3.68 5.53 5.09
C GLU A 22 5.18 5.17 4.98
N ALA A 23 5.57 3.96 5.37
CA ALA A 23 6.96 3.50 5.25
C ALA A 23 7.42 3.42 3.79
N LEU A 24 6.55 2.95 2.89
CA LEU A 24 6.81 2.92 1.45
C LEU A 24 6.94 4.32 0.87
N ARG A 25 6.11 5.28 1.32
CA ARG A 25 6.22 6.69 0.90
C ARG A 25 7.48 7.37 1.40
N ARG A 26 7.95 7.05 2.60
CA ARG A 26 9.22 7.58 3.13
C ARG A 26 10.44 7.07 2.35
N HIS A 27 10.45 5.79 1.98
CA HIS A 27 11.57 5.21 1.22
C HIS A 27 11.48 5.52 -0.28
N TYR A 28 10.27 5.67 -0.81
CA TYR A 28 10.01 5.90 -2.23
C TYR A 28 9.04 7.09 -2.44
N PRO A 29 9.48 8.33 -2.17
CA PRO A 29 8.61 9.51 -2.16
C PRO A 29 7.94 9.76 -3.52
N THR A 30 8.62 9.45 -4.62
CA THR A 30 8.14 9.67 -6.00
C THR A 30 7.55 8.42 -6.65
N ALA A 31 7.45 7.28 -5.94
CA ALA A 31 6.88 6.08 -6.52
C ALA A 31 5.36 6.22 -6.73
N GLN A 32 4.85 5.66 -7.81
CA GLN A 32 3.41 5.44 -7.94
C GLN A 32 3.08 4.14 -7.19
N ILE A 33 2.14 4.23 -6.25
CA ILE A 33 1.71 3.10 -5.41
C ILE A 33 0.23 2.86 -5.68
N ASP A 34 -0.07 1.78 -6.37
CA ASP A 34 -1.43 1.37 -6.71
C ASP A 34 -1.81 0.16 -5.84
N ILE A 35 -3.06 0.07 -5.38
CA ILE A 35 -3.54 -1.03 -4.53
C ILE A 35 -4.76 -1.65 -5.18
N VAL A 36 -4.71 -2.97 -5.38
CA VAL A 36 -5.83 -3.76 -5.89
C VAL A 36 -6.30 -4.71 -4.79
N VAL A 37 -7.60 -4.64 -4.51
CA VAL A 37 -8.33 -5.49 -3.56
C VAL A 37 -9.50 -6.16 -4.28
N ASN A 38 -9.87 -7.36 -3.84
CA ASN A 38 -11.08 -8.08 -4.28
C ASN A 38 -12.26 -7.79 -3.36
#